data_AF-A0A822CBC6-F1
#
_entry.id   AF-A0A822CBC6-F1
#
_cell.length_a   1.000
_cell.length_b   1.000
_cell.length_c   1.000
_cell.angle_alpha   90.00
_cell.angle_beta   90.00
_cell.angle_gamma   90.00
#
_symmetry.space_group_name_H-M   'P 1'
#
loop_
_entity.id
_entity.type
_entity.pdbx_description
1 polymer ?
#
loop_
_entity_poly.entity_id
_entity_poly.type
_entity_poly.pdbx_seq_one_letter_code
_entity_poly.pdbx_strand_id
1 'polypeptide(L)'
;FGPRCHLTRYTCQPDTCNYHDQCIETDDRITVNNFTCICDEGYSGETCQYTDTKITVYFQEVPIPSSILAHFITADGNVQHTRTSTFKRIRPDEDFVSIYTSNKFHLLFTEFCNNYYLTIAQEKSILSAIITTTIIPSQRCPHINELFSSTILEFSRLRRIKLYPLLCQKRSELKCFYDETFICLCTTDRFANCFSFNHSMIYNCRESHFCDNNAQCFQDKPKCPTKSMCVCDECFYGTYCQFSTKGFAISVDAILGYKIRPHTIFTQQSMTVKVSVSIVMIMFIIGDWLNACVAIERIFTVSKGANFDKNKRRSIAKWIIVVVIVLTTSSIIHDPIHRHLVDDTEDQRTW
;
A
#
# COMPACT_ATOMS: atom_id res chain seq x y z
N PHE A 1 8.76 -29.08 3.24
CA PHE A 1 9.25 -30.41 3.65
C PHE A 1 10.71 -30.57 3.23
N GLY A 2 11.52 -31.31 4.00
CA GLY A 2 12.96 -31.49 3.72
C GLY A 2 13.25 -32.60 2.69
N PRO A 3 14.48 -32.65 2.13
CA PRO A 3 14.86 -33.55 1.04
C PRO A 3 14.94 -35.05 1.40
N ARG A 4 14.51 -35.45 2.59
CA ARG A 4 14.54 -36.84 3.07
C ARG A 4 13.16 -37.44 3.37
N CYS A 5 12.08 -36.72 3.11
CA CYS A 5 10.74 -37.29 3.21
C CYS A 5 10.44 -38.11 1.95
N HIS A 6 10.40 -39.44 2.07
CA HIS A 6 10.01 -40.33 0.99
C HIS A 6 8.48 -40.38 0.91
N LEU A 7 7.89 -39.51 0.09
CA LEU A 7 6.45 -39.53 -0.22
C LEU A 7 6.20 -40.64 -1.26
N THR A 8 5.28 -41.56 -0.96
CA THR A 8 5.00 -42.74 -1.81
C THR A 8 3.87 -42.51 -2.80
N ARG A 9 3.15 -41.39 -2.72
CA ARG A 9 2.02 -41.05 -3.61
C ARG A 9 2.21 -39.66 -4.20
N TYR A 10 2.61 -39.61 -5.48
CA TYR A 10 2.54 -38.38 -6.27
C TYR A 10 1.08 -38.10 -6.61
N THR A 11 0.41 -37.28 -5.80
CA THR A 11 -0.99 -36.90 -6.03
C THR A 11 -1.07 -35.55 -6.74
N CYS A 12 -0.06 -34.71 -6.57
CA CYS A 12 0.03 -33.44 -7.26
C CYS A 12 0.53 -33.62 -8.71
N GLN A 13 -0.39 -33.51 -9.67
CA GLN A 13 -0.09 -33.34 -11.09
C GLN A 13 -0.15 -31.85 -11.48
N PRO A 14 0.45 -31.42 -12.61
CA PRO A 14 0.50 -30.01 -13.00
C PRO A 14 -0.88 -29.34 -13.16
N ASP A 15 -1.91 -30.13 -13.48
CA ASP A 15 -3.29 -29.71 -13.70
C ASP A 15 -4.17 -29.81 -12.45
N THR A 16 -3.66 -30.37 -11.35
CA THR A 16 -4.46 -30.61 -10.13
C THR A 16 -5.04 -29.32 -9.54
N CYS A 17 -4.33 -28.19 -9.66
CA CYS A 17 -4.78 -26.86 -9.27
C CYS A 17 -5.15 -25.98 -10.48
N ASN A 18 -5.63 -26.59 -11.57
CA ASN A 18 -6.01 -25.94 -12.83
C ASN A 18 -4.93 -25.01 -13.42
N TYR A 19 -3.64 -25.31 -13.20
CA TYR A 19 -2.51 -24.48 -13.63
C TYR A 19 -2.49 -23.05 -13.05
N HIS A 20 -3.34 -22.77 -12.06
CA HIS A 20 -3.47 -21.44 -11.46
C HIS A 20 -2.75 -21.32 -10.10
N ASP A 21 -1.93 -22.32 -9.71
CA ASP A 21 -0.92 -22.25 -8.64
C ASP A 21 -0.19 -23.61 -8.39
N GLN A 22 0.53 -23.67 -7.26
CA GLN A 22 1.24 -24.78 -6.63
C GLN A 22 0.34 -25.71 -5.81
N CYS A 23 0.44 -27.00 -6.11
CA CYS A 23 -0.14 -28.09 -5.33
C CYS A 23 0.82 -28.53 -4.21
N ILE A 24 0.31 -28.67 -2.99
CA ILE A 24 1.07 -29.17 -1.83
C ILE A 24 0.43 -30.48 -1.35
N GLU A 25 1.23 -31.53 -1.28
CA GLU A 25 0.80 -32.83 -0.74
C GLU A 25 0.62 -32.75 0.78
N THR A 26 -0.46 -33.34 1.28
CA THR A 26 -0.80 -33.41 2.71
C THR A 26 -0.43 -34.79 3.28
N ASP A 27 -0.27 -34.87 4.61
CA ASP A 27 0.08 -36.12 5.29
C ASP A 27 -0.98 -37.21 5.03
N ASP A 28 -0.54 -38.40 4.59
CA ASP A 28 -1.35 -39.60 4.35
C ASP A 28 -2.22 -40.04 5.55
N ARG A 29 -1.95 -39.52 6.75
CA ARG A 29 -2.77 -39.73 7.96
C ARG A 29 -4.07 -38.93 7.98
N ILE A 30 -4.23 -37.92 7.12
CA ILE A 30 -5.43 -37.08 7.01
C ILE A 30 -6.33 -37.69 5.92
N THR A 31 -7.42 -38.32 6.32
CA THR A 31 -8.23 -39.24 5.50
C THR A 31 -9.14 -38.58 4.44
N VAL A 32 -9.13 -37.25 4.30
CA VAL A 32 -10.17 -36.53 3.51
C VAL A 32 -9.66 -36.02 2.16
N ASN A 33 -8.44 -35.49 2.08
CA ASN A 33 -7.82 -35.03 0.83
C ASN A 33 -6.29 -35.14 0.96
N ASN A 34 -5.63 -35.76 -0.03
CA ASN A 34 -4.18 -36.01 -0.03
C ASN A 34 -3.35 -34.83 -0.58
N PHE A 35 -4.01 -33.73 -0.96
CA PHE A 35 -3.36 -32.52 -1.44
C PHE A 35 -4.15 -31.27 -1.03
N THR A 36 -3.50 -30.11 -1.14
CA THR A 36 -4.08 -28.79 -0.95
C THR A 36 -3.50 -27.86 -2.00
N CYS A 37 -4.36 -27.12 -2.69
CA CYS A 37 -3.94 -26.05 -3.59
C CYS A 37 -3.84 -24.74 -2.81
N ILE A 38 -2.71 -24.07 -2.95
CA ILE A 38 -2.65 -22.60 -2.77
C ILE A 38 -3.22 -22.01 -4.07
N CYS A 39 -3.84 -20.83 -4.08
CA CYS A 39 -4.36 -20.25 -5.33
C CYS A 39 -3.76 -18.86 -5.59
N ASP A 40 -3.39 -18.60 -6.85
CA ASP A 40 -2.92 -17.29 -7.29
C ASP A 40 -3.96 -16.20 -7.02
N GLU A 41 -3.51 -14.95 -6.93
CA GLU A 41 -4.39 -13.80 -6.72
C GLU A 41 -5.41 -13.69 -7.87
N GLY A 42 -6.69 -13.82 -7.53
CA GLY A 42 -7.79 -13.81 -8.50
C GLY A 42 -8.44 -15.17 -8.73
N TYR A 43 -7.97 -16.23 -8.07
CA TYR A 43 -8.56 -17.56 -8.12
C TYR A 43 -8.87 -18.09 -6.72
N SER A 44 -9.94 -18.88 -6.62
CA SER A 44 -10.40 -19.49 -5.37
C SER A 44 -10.96 -20.89 -5.59
N GLY A 45 -11.08 -21.66 -4.51
CA GLY A 45 -11.64 -23.01 -4.50
C GLY A 45 -10.61 -24.07 -4.13
N GLU A 46 -11.06 -25.32 -3.95
CA GLU A 46 -10.18 -26.44 -3.56
C GLU A 46 -9.10 -26.75 -4.61
N THR A 47 -9.39 -26.48 -5.88
CA THR A 47 -8.49 -26.69 -7.02
C THR A 47 -8.28 -25.39 -7.82
N CYS A 48 -8.50 -24.23 -7.18
CA CYS A 48 -8.41 -22.91 -7.82
C CYS A 48 -9.33 -22.77 -9.05
N GLN A 49 -10.46 -23.46 -9.03
CA GLN A 49 -11.37 -23.57 -10.16
C GLN A 49 -12.25 -22.32 -10.39
N TYR A 50 -12.41 -21.46 -9.37
CA TYR A 50 -13.28 -20.29 -9.45
C TYR A 50 -12.47 -19.04 -9.72
N THR A 51 -12.95 -18.23 -10.66
CA THR A 51 -12.43 -16.89 -10.90
C THR A 51 -13.06 -15.90 -9.93
N ASP A 52 -12.21 -15.17 -9.23
CA ASP A 52 -12.65 -14.14 -8.29
C ASP A 52 -13.16 -12.91 -9.02
N THR A 53 -14.00 -12.14 -8.34
CA THR A 53 -14.39 -10.81 -8.80
C THR A 53 -13.20 -9.87 -8.64
N LYS A 54 -12.74 -9.27 -9.74
CA LYS A 54 -11.69 -8.23 -9.75
C LYS A 54 -12.33 -6.85 -9.72
N ILE A 55 -11.94 -6.02 -8.77
CA ILE A 55 -12.45 -4.67 -8.59
C ILE A 55 -11.28 -3.70 -8.61
N THR A 56 -11.21 -2.86 -9.63
CA THR A 56 -10.21 -1.81 -9.76
C THR A 56 -10.81 -0.48 -9.31
N VAL A 57 -10.23 0.12 -8.28
CA VAL A 57 -10.67 1.38 -7.69
C VAL A 57 -9.67 2.48 -8.01
N TYR A 58 -10.14 3.53 -8.69
CA TYR A 58 -9.38 4.75 -8.97
C TYR A 58 -9.74 5.85 -7.98
N PHE A 59 -8.85 6.83 -7.79
CA PHE A 59 -9.08 7.97 -6.90
C PHE A 59 -9.08 9.26 -7.71
N GLN A 60 -10.16 10.03 -7.59
CA GLN A 60 -10.27 11.33 -8.27
C GLN A 60 -10.63 12.41 -7.25
N GLU A 61 -9.85 13.49 -7.22
CA GLU A 61 -10.05 14.64 -6.32
C GLU A 61 -10.05 14.26 -4.82
N VAL A 62 -9.47 13.11 -4.49
CA VAL A 62 -9.29 12.60 -3.13
C VAL A 62 -7.82 12.19 -2.99
N PRO A 63 -7.15 12.50 -1.88
CA PRO A 63 -5.77 12.05 -1.66
C PRO A 63 -5.70 10.53 -1.66
N ILE A 64 -4.75 9.98 -2.41
CA ILE A 64 -4.52 8.52 -2.49
C ILE A 64 -3.96 8.05 -1.14
N PRO A 65 -4.66 7.14 -0.43
CA PRO A 65 -4.18 6.62 0.85
C PRO A 65 -3.08 5.57 0.63
N SER A 66 -2.25 5.32 1.64
CA SER A 66 -1.27 4.22 1.61
C SER A 66 -1.92 2.84 1.64
N SER A 67 -3.16 2.76 2.15
CA SER A 67 -3.92 1.53 2.25
C SER A 67 -5.41 1.82 2.37
N ILE A 68 -6.22 0.85 1.93
CA ILE A 68 -7.67 0.88 2.08
C ILE A 68 -8.17 -0.37 2.77
N LEU A 69 -9.32 -0.24 3.44
CA LEU A 69 -10.16 -1.35 3.84
C LEU A 69 -11.38 -1.40 2.91
N ALA A 70 -11.70 -2.59 2.41
CA ALA A 70 -12.87 -2.83 1.59
C ALA A 70 -13.84 -3.74 2.34
N HIS A 71 -15.06 -3.24 2.58
CA HIS A 71 -16.13 -3.95 3.25
C HIS A 71 -17.20 -4.37 2.24
N PHE A 72 -17.30 -5.67 2.02
CA PHE A 72 -18.31 -6.30 1.18
C PHE A 72 -19.53 -6.66 2.02
N ILE A 73 -20.70 -6.20 1.60
CA ILE A 73 -21.97 -6.49 2.29
C ILE A 73 -22.85 -7.31 1.37
N THR A 74 -23.35 -8.44 1.88
CA THR A 74 -24.42 -9.22 1.24
C THR A 74 -25.78 -8.77 1.76
N ALA A 75 -26.75 -8.65 0.86
CA ALA A 75 -28.13 -8.30 1.16
C ALA A 75 -29.07 -9.28 0.45
N ASP A 76 -28.92 -10.57 0.73
CA ASP A 76 -29.90 -11.58 0.30
C ASP A 76 -31.05 -11.56 1.31
N GLY A 77 -32.19 -10.95 0.97
CA GLY A 77 -33.31 -10.59 1.86
C GLY A 77 -33.91 -11.67 2.79
N ASN A 78 -33.37 -12.89 2.82
CA ASN A 78 -33.73 -13.98 3.73
C ASN A 78 -32.77 -14.15 4.93
N VAL A 79 -31.59 -13.53 4.92
CA VAL A 79 -30.58 -13.66 6.00
C VAL A 79 -30.13 -12.27 6.45
N GLN A 80 -29.76 -12.15 7.72
CA GLN A 80 -29.08 -10.97 8.23
C GLN A 80 -27.85 -10.68 7.37
N HIS A 81 -27.66 -9.41 6.99
CA HIS A 81 -26.56 -8.99 6.12
C HIS A 81 -25.22 -9.50 6.64
N THR A 82 -24.44 -10.16 5.78
CA THR A 82 -23.09 -10.61 6.15
C THR A 82 -22.07 -9.61 5.64
N ARG A 83 -21.10 -9.26 6.51
CA ARG A 83 -19.97 -8.40 6.17
C ARG A 83 -18.72 -9.24 6.06
N THR A 84 -18.07 -9.18 4.91
CA THR A 84 -16.69 -9.63 4.73
C THR A 84 -15.82 -8.41 4.52
N SER A 85 -14.61 -8.39 5.05
CA SER A 85 -13.71 -7.25 4.90
C SER A 85 -12.33 -7.72 4.49
N THR A 86 -11.70 -6.96 3.61
CA THR A 86 -10.32 -7.17 3.19
C THR A 86 -9.59 -5.83 3.23
N PHE A 87 -8.27 -5.87 3.19
CA PHE A 87 -7.43 -4.69 3.15
C PHE A 87 -6.45 -4.82 1.97
N LYS A 88 -6.01 -3.68 1.43
CA LYS A 88 -4.99 -3.66 0.37
C LYS A 88 -4.11 -2.43 0.55
N ARG A 89 -2.79 -2.63 0.45
CA ARG A 89 -1.80 -1.54 0.34
C ARG A 89 -1.81 -1.01 -1.08
N ILE A 90 -1.74 0.29 -1.21
CA ILE A 90 -1.57 0.95 -2.51
C ILE A 90 -0.08 1.21 -2.67
N ARG A 91 0.49 0.76 -3.79
CA ARG A 91 1.89 1.03 -4.04
C ARG A 91 2.08 2.51 -4.40
N PRO A 92 3.21 3.14 -4.04
CA PRO A 92 3.47 4.55 -4.35
C PRO A 92 3.50 4.86 -5.85
N ASP A 93 3.68 3.85 -6.70
CA ASP A 93 3.67 3.95 -8.15
C ASP A 93 2.29 3.83 -8.79
N GLU A 94 1.29 3.37 -8.04
CA GLU A 94 -0.05 3.10 -8.53
C GLU A 94 -1.04 4.19 -8.08
N ASP A 95 -1.82 4.69 -9.04
CA ASP A 95 -2.90 5.66 -8.78
C ASP A 95 -4.28 4.97 -8.61
N PHE A 96 -4.26 3.64 -8.46
CA PHE A 96 -5.43 2.78 -8.32
C PHE A 96 -5.10 1.59 -7.42
N VAL A 97 -6.12 0.83 -7.04
CA VAL A 97 -5.97 -0.40 -6.27
C VAL A 97 -6.86 -1.50 -6.83
N SER A 98 -6.31 -2.70 -6.99
CA SER A 98 -7.05 -3.89 -7.42
C SER A 98 -7.36 -4.79 -6.22
N ILE A 99 -8.62 -5.16 -6.07
CA ILE A 99 -9.15 -5.99 -4.99
C ILE A 99 -9.81 -7.22 -5.61
N TYR A 100 -9.57 -8.39 -5.02
CA TYR A 100 -10.14 -9.67 -5.45
C TYR A 100 -11.04 -10.25 -4.37
N THR A 101 -12.21 -10.77 -4.75
CA THR A 101 -13.12 -11.46 -3.83
C THR A 101 -13.86 -12.61 -4.53
N SER A 102 -13.86 -13.79 -3.89
CA SER A 102 -14.69 -14.93 -4.25
C SER A 102 -16.10 -14.89 -3.65
N ASN A 103 -16.32 -14.02 -2.64
CA ASN A 103 -17.64 -13.91 -2.02
C ASN A 103 -18.56 -13.04 -2.87
N LYS A 104 -19.82 -13.48 -3.02
CA LYS A 104 -20.89 -12.65 -3.57
C LYS A 104 -21.13 -11.43 -2.68
N PHE A 105 -21.49 -10.29 -3.27
CA PHE A 105 -21.82 -9.07 -2.53
C PHE A 105 -22.75 -8.16 -3.33
N HIS A 106 -23.39 -7.21 -2.63
CA HIS A 106 -24.30 -6.21 -3.21
C HIS A 106 -23.78 -4.79 -3.03
N LEU A 107 -23.12 -4.54 -1.88
CA LEU A 107 -22.56 -3.24 -1.54
C LEU A 107 -21.06 -3.38 -1.28
N LEU A 108 -20.31 -2.37 -1.69
CA LEU A 108 -18.90 -2.18 -1.35
C LEU A 108 -18.71 -0.82 -0.70
N PHE A 109 -18.23 -0.81 0.53
CA PHE A 109 -17.73 0.39 1.19
C PHE A 109 -16.21 0.34 1.25
N THR A 110 -15.56 1.43 0.86
CA THR A 110 -14.12 1.61 1.02
C THR A 110 -13.87 2.55 2.19
N GLU A 111 -13.09 2.11 3.17
CA GLU A 111 -12.69 2.87 4.34
C GLU A 111 -11.19 3.23 4.25
N PHE A 112 -10.90 4.52 4.40
CA PHE A 112 -9.54 5.04 4.57
C PHE A 112 -9.59 6.43 5.22
N CYS A 113 -8.52 6.82 5.89
CA CYS A 113 -8.43 8.10 6.63
C CYS A 113 -9.64 8.32 7.57
N ASN A 114 -10.14 7.26 8.20
CA ASN A 114 -11.32 7.23 9.08
C ASN A 114 -12.64 7.68 8.40
N ASN A 115 -12.74 7.55 7.08
CA ASN A 115 -13.93 7.92 6.32
C ASN A 115 -14.42 6.74 5.49
N TYR A 116 -15.74 6.61 5.40
CA TYR A 116 -16.41 5.61 4.58
C TYR A 116 -16.82 6.22 3.24
N TYR A 117 -16.59 5.47 2.16
CA TYR A 117 -17.03 5.82 0.82
C TYR A 117 -17.90 4.70 0.26
N LEU A 118 -19.10 5.03 -0.21
CA LEU A 118 -19.95 4.07 -0.91
C LEU A 118 -19.46 3.92 -2.35
N THR A 119 -18.74 2.83 -2.62
CA THR A 119 -18.05 2.60 -3.88
C THR A 119 -18.91 1.86 -4.89
N ILE A 120 -19.66 0.84 -4.44
CA ILE A 120 -20.59 0.07 -5.28
C ILE A 120 -21.88 -0.15 -4.50
N ALA A 121 -23.02 0.02 -5.16
CA ALA A 121 -24.32 -0.41 -4.68
C ALA A 121 -25.14 -0.97 -5.85
N GLN A 122 -25.50 -2.24 -5.79
CA GLN A 122 -26.30 -2.92 -6.82
C GLN A 122 -27.37 -3.81 -6.20
N GLU A 123 -28.49 -3.96 -6.90
CA GLU A 123 -29.59 -4.86 -6.48
C GLU A 123 -29.26 -6.33 -6.70
N LYS A 124 -28.51 -6.65 -7.75
CA LYS A 124 -28.10 -8.03 -8.05
C LYS A 124 -26.75 -8.32 -7.39
N SER A 125 -26.62 -9.50 -6.81
CA SER A 125 -25.36 -9.97 -6.26
C SER A 125 -24.30 -10.09 -7.36
N ILE A 126 -23.11 -9.57 -7.09
CA ILE A 126 -21.95 -9.63 -7.99
C ILE A 126 -21.11 -10.84 -7.62
N LEU A 127 -20.71 -11.63 -8.62
CA LEU A 127 -19.76 -12.75 -8.50
C LEU A 127 -19.02 -12.94 -9.82
N SER A 128 -17.73 -13.29 -9.76
CA SER A 128 -16.85 -13.58 -10.92
C SER A 128 -16.92 -12.51 -12.01
N ALA A 129 -16.89 -11.23 -11.63
CA ALA A 129 -16.96 -10.08 -12.53
C ALA A 129 -15.69 -9.22 -12.51
N ILE A 130 -15.44 -8.45 -13.57
CA ILE A 130 -14.40 -7.43 -13.62
C ILE A 130 -15.08 -6.07 -13.54
N ILE A 131 -14.80 -5.30 -12.49
CA ILE A 131 -15.44 -4.03 -12.19
C ILE A 131 -14.38 -2.94 -12.10
N THR A 132 -14.63 -1.82 -12.74
CA THR A 132 -13.85 -0.58 -12.60
C THR A 132 -14.73 0.49 -11.96
N THR A 133 -14.22 1.18 -10.95
CA THR A 133 -14.94 2.22 -10.23
C THR A 133 -13.99 3.32 -9.78
N THR A 134 -14.50 4.52 -9.55
CA THR A 134 -13.73 5.68 -9.14
C THR A 134 -14.33 6.26 -7.87
N ILE A 135 -13.49 6.48 -6.86
CA ILE A 135 -13.85 7.17 -5.63
C ILE A 135 -13.75 8.67 -5.84
N ILE A 136 -14.87 9.35 -5.61
CA ILE A 136 -15.01 10.81 -5.66
C ILE A 136 -15.55 11.36 -4.33
N PRO A 137 -15.34 12.66 -4.02
CA PRO A 137 -15.77 13.24 -2.75
C PRO A 137 -17.26 13.09 -2.44
N SER A 138 -18.13 13.11 -3.46
CA SER A 138 -19.60 12.99 -3.29
C SER A 138 -20.08 11.59 -2.89
N GLN A 139 -19.21 10.58 -2.93
CA GLN A 139 -19.53 9.22 -2.44
C GLN A 139 -19.18 9.02 -0.97
N ARG A 140 -18.57 10.02 -0.30
CA ARG A 140 -18.29 9.98 1.13
C ARG A 140 -19.59 9.87 1.91
N CYS A 141 -19.66 8.92 2.84
CA CYS A 141 -20.72 8.82 3.82
C CYS A 141 -20.32 9.66 5.05
N PRO A 142 -20.95 10.82 5.32
CA PRO A 142 -20.66 11.62 6.50
C PRO A 142 -21.20 10.97 7.78
N HIS A 143 -20.58 11.32 8.92
CA HIS A 143 -21.10 10.93 10.23
C HIS A 143 -22.34 11.76 10.58
N ILE A 144 -23.26 11.20 11.36
CA ILE A 144 -24.52 11.86 11.74
C ILE A 144 -24.31 13.21 12.45
N ASN A 145 -23.18 13.37 13.14
CA ASN A 145 -22.77 14.61 13.80
C ASN A 145 -22.53 15.77 12.81
N GLU A 146 -22.19 15.47 11.56
CA GLU A 146 -22.00 16.47 10.50
C GLU A 146 -23.35 16.88 9.88
N LEU A 147 -24.39 16.06 10.05
CA LEU A 147 -25.69 16.23 9.39
C LEU A 147 -26.75 16.86 10.28
N PHE A 148 -26.75 16.53 11.57
CA PHE A 148 -27.72 17.03 12.54
C PHE A 148 -27.23 18.26 13.30
N SER A 149 -28.17 19.09 13.76
CA SER A 149 -27.86 20.16 14.70
C SER A 149 -27.52 19.61 16.09
N SER A 150 -26.80 20.39 16.89
CA SER A 150 -26.43 20.04 18.27
C SER A 150 -27.63 19.57 19.12
N THR A 151 -28.80 20.20 18.96
CA THR A 151 -30.03 19.86 19.70
C THR A 151 -30.55 18.46 19.39
N ILE A 152 -30.43 18.01 18.13
CA ILE A 152 -30.90 16.69 17.71
C ILE A 152 -29.91 15.60 18.16
N LEU A 153 -28.61 15.93 18.23
CA LEU A 153 -27.59 15.00 18.70
C LEU A 153 -27.77 14.64 20.19
N GLU A 154 -28.30 15.56 21.00
CA GLU A 154 -28.65 15.32 22.40
C GLU A 154 -29.85 14.38 22.58
N PHE A 155 -30.65 14.16 21.54
CA PHE A 155 -31.77 13.22 21.64
C PHE A 155 -31.28 11.79 21.82
N SER A 156 -32.10 10.98 22.49
CA SER A 156 -31.86 9.55 22.58
C SER A 156 -31.77 8.91 21.20
N ARG A 157 -30.94 7.88 21.07
CA ARG A 157 -30.67 7.20 19.80
C ARG A 157 -31.94 6.79 19.04
N LEU A 158 -32.91 6.20 19.75
CA LEU A 158 -34.20 5.80 19.17
C LEU A 158 -34.97 6.97 18.54
N ARG A 159 -34.87 8.17 19.14
CA ARG A 159 -35.49 9.37 18.61
C ARG A 159 -34.73 9.92 17.40
N ARG A 160 -33.40 9.82 17.38
CA ARG A 160 -32.56 10.19 16.22
C ARG A 160 -32.85 9.30 15.01
N ILE A 161 -32.97 7.98 15.20
CA ILE A 161 -33.28 7.02 14.12
C ILE A 161 -34.60 7.36 13.42
N LYS A 162 -35.62 7.81 14.18
CA LYS A 162 -36.90 8.26 13.59
C LYS A 162 -36.75 9.46 12.64
N LEU A 163 -35.66 10.21 12.75
CA LEU A 163 -35.36 11.38 11.91
C LEU A 163 -34.48 11.05 10.69
N TYR A 164 -33.95 9.83 10.58
CA TYR A 164 -33.08 9.43 9.47
C TYR A 164 -33.74 9.56 8.09
N PRO A 165 -35.02 9.17 7.90
CA PRO A 165 -35.68 9.38 6.61
C PRO A 165 -35.74 10.86 6.18
N LEU A 166 -35.85 11.79 7.14
CA LEU A 166 -35.89 13.22 6.84
C LEU A 166 -34.57 13.72 6.24
N LEU A 167 -33.43 13.12 6.59
CA LEU A 167 -32.13 13.46 6.03
C LEU A 167 -32.08 13.15 4.54
N CYS A 168 -32.47 11.93 4.15
CA CYS A 168 -32.52 11.49 2.76
C CYS A 168 -33.56 12.30 1.95
N GLN A 169 -34.64 12.75 2.58
CA GLN A 169 -35.64 13.59 1.91
C GLN A 169 -35.13 15.01 1.64
N LYS A 170 -34.43 15.63 2.60
CA LYS A 170 -33.95 17.01 2.50
C LYS A 170 -32.67 17.15 1.66
N ARG A 171 -31.80 16.15 1.67
CA ARG A 171 -30.50 16.19 0.98
C ARG A 171 -30.48 15.15 -0.14
N SER A 172 -30.91 15.53 -1.34
CA SER A 172 -30.98 14.63 -2.50
C SER A 172 -29.62 14.08 -2.94
N GLU A 173 -28.52 14.78 -2.61
CA GLU A 173 -27.17 14.33 -2.98
C GLU A 173 -26.56 13.34 -1.96
N LEU A 174 -27.20 13.16 -0.81
CA LEU A 174 -26.72 12.25 0.23
C LEU A 174 -27.03 10.80 -0.18
N LYS A 175 -26.02 10.02 -0.54
CA LYS A 175 -26.17 8.60 -0.90
C LYS A 175 -26.15 7.68 0.32
N CYS A 176 -25.37 8.03 1.33
CA CYS A 176 -25.16 7.24 2.53
C CYS A 176 -24.74 8.14 3.70
N PHE A 177 -24.89 7.64 4.93
CA PHE A 177 -24.37 8.25 6.15
C PHE A 177 -24.24 7.18 7.23
N TYR A 178 -23.60 7.50 8.35
CA TYR A 178 -23.44 6.55 9.45
C TYR A 178 -23.53 7.21 10.82
N ASP A 179 -23.87 6.40 11.83
CA ASP A 179 -23.86 6.78 13.24
C ASP A 179 -22.91 5.88 14.05
N GLU A 180 -23.11 5.74 15.35
CA GLU A 180 -22.23 4.90 16.18
C GLU A 180 -22.45 3.39 16.01
N THR A 181 -23.48 2.93 15.30
CA THR A 181 -23.93 1.53 15.24
C THR A 181 -24.45 1.08 13.88
N PHE A 182 -24.86 2.00 13.02
CA PHE A 182 -25.50 1.76 11.75
C PHE A 182 -24.80 2.52 10.64
N ILE A 183 -24.68 1.86 9.48
CA ILE A 183 -24.52 2.53 8.20
C ILE A 183 -25.88 2.53 7.52
N CYS A 184 -26.24 3.68 6.95
CA CYS A 184 -27.50 3.92 6.28
C CYS A 184 -27.27 4.30 4.81
N LEU A 185 -28.09 3.74 3.93
CA LEU A 185 -28.21 4.11 2.53
C LEU A 185 -29.47 4.95 2.34
N CYS A 186 -29.36 6.03 1.58
CA CYS A 186 -30.52 6.75 1.08
C CYS A 186 -30.96 6.14 -0.24
N THR A 187 -32.15 5.54 -0.26
CA THR A 187 -32.72 4.95 -1.48
C THR A 187 -33.22 6.03 -2.45
N THR A 188 -33.49 5.65 -3.69
CA THR A 188 -34.13 6.52 -4.69
C THR A 188 -35.47 7.07 -4.21
N ASP A 189 -36.20 6.27 -3.42
CA ASP A 189 -37.48 6.65 -2.80
C ASP A 189 -37.30 7.57 -1.57
N ARG A 190 -36.07 8.00 -1.30
CA ARG A 190 -35.67 8.89 -0.20
C ARG A 190 -35.96 8.32 1.19
N PHE A 191 -35.97 6.99 1.30
CA PHE A 191 -35.97 6.30 2.58
C PHE A 191 -34.54 5.98 3.02
N ALA A 192 -34.31 6.02 4.34
CA ALA A 192 -33.07 5.57 4.93
C ALA A 192 -33.15 4.07 5.21
N ASN A 193 -32.37 3.26 4.49
CA ASN A 193 -32.21 1.83 4.74
C ASN A 193 -30.92 1.60 5.54
N CYS A 194 -31.05 1.22 6.81
CA CYS A 194 -29.95 1.14 7.74
C CYS A 194 -29.71 -0.29 8.19
N PHE A 195 -28.44 -0.67 8.27
CA PHE A 195 -28.02 -1.99 8.75
C PHE A 195 -26.90 -1.84 9.77
N SER A 196 -26.88 -2.75 10.76
CA SER A 196 -25.90 -2.68 11.83
C SER A 196 -24.49 -2.86 11.26
N PHE A 197 -23.61 -1.96 11.65
CA PHE A 197 -22.22 -1.94 11.23
C PHE A 197 -21.34 -1.69 12.45
N ASN A 198 -20.50 -2.67 12.79
CA ASN A 198 -19.52 -2.48 13.85
C ASN A 198 -18.33 -1.69 13.29
N HIS A 199 -18.29 -0.39 13.58
CA HIS A 199 -17.22 0.54 13.23
C HIS A 199 -15.90 0.27 13.96
N SER A 200 -15.97 -0.39 15.12
CA SER A 200 -14.80 -0.73 15.95
C SER A 200 -14.59 -2.23 15.96
N MET A 201 -14.32 -2.81 14.78
CA MET A 201 -14.01 -4.23 14.69
C MET A 201 -12.64 -4.48 15.35
N ILE A 202 -12.64 -5.08 16.54
CA ILE A 202 -11.42 -5.37 17.29
C ILE A 202 -10.79 -6.62 16.71
N TYR A 203 -9.59 -6.47 16.16
CA TYR A 203 -8.79 -7.57 15.63
C TYR A 203 -7.83 -8.07 16.70
N ASN A 204 -8.00 -9.32 17.12
CA ASN A 204 -7.09 -9.97 18.04
C ASN A 204 -5.88 -10.47 17.27
N CYS A 205 -4.96 -9.57 16.89
CA CYS A 205 -3.62 -9.95 16.41
C CYS A 205 -2.74 -10.47 17.58
N ARG A 206 -3.35 -11.27 18.48
CA ARG A 206 -2.78 -11.73 19.73
C ARG A 206 -2.12 -13.07 19.50
N GLU A 207 -0.80 -13.00 19.31
CA GLU A 207 0.09 -13.83 20.13
C GLU A 207 1.43 -13.17 20.46
N SER A 208 1.86 -12.11 19.78
CA SER A 208 2.95 -11.22 20.25
C SER A 208 3.19 -10.14 19.20
N HIS A 209 3.14 -8.85 19.56
CA HIS A 209 3.83 -7.76 18.84
C HIS A 209 3.82 -7.88 17.31
N PHE A 210 2.66 -8.17 16.70
CA PHE A 210 2.63 -8.44 15.25
C PHE A 210 3.01 -7.18 14.45
N CYS A 211 2.61 -6.02 14.95
CA CYS A 211 3.00 -4.73 14.43
C CYS A 211 3.87 -4.01 15.45
N ASP A 212 5.01 -3.50 14.99
CA ASP A 212 5.92 -2.69 15.79
C ASP A 212 5.48 -1.22 15.83
N ASN A 213 6.09 -0.44 16.73
CA ASN A 213 5.96 1.03 16.77
C ASN A 213 4.52 1.55 16.90
N ASN A 214 3.67 0.87 17.69
CA ASN A 214 2.25 1.21 17.90
C ASN A 214 1.38 1.20 16.62
N ALA A 215 1.84 0.54 15.55
CA ALA A 215 1.08 0.42 14.33
C ALA A 215 -0.23 -0.36 14.55
N GLN A 216 -1.25 0.00 13.76
CA GLN A 216 -2.56 -0.63 13.83
C GLN A 216 -2.56 -1.95 13.08
N CYS A 217 -3.14 -2.99 13.67
CA CYS A 217 -3.24 -4.31 13.05
C CYS A 217 -4.65 -4.59 12.53
N PHE A 218 -4.73 -5.09 11.30
CA PHE A 218 -5.95 -5.52 10.64
C PHE A 218 -5.84 -6.98 10.24
N GLN A 219 -6.96 -7.70 10.29
CA GLN A 219 -7.07 -9.07 9.80
C GLN A 219 -8.39 -9.27 9.05
N ASP A 220 -8.42 -10.20 8.12
CA ASP A 220 -9.59 -10.46 7.27
C ASP A 220 -10.79 -11.03 8.05
N LYS A 221 -10.52 -11.89 9.04
CA LYS A 221 -11.55 -12.57 9.84
C LYS A 221 -11.27 -12.49 11.35
N PRO A 222 -12.31 -12.35 12.20
CA PRO A 222 -12.14 -12.33 13.65
C PRO A 222 -11.73 -13.69 14.23
N LYS A 223 -12.12 -14.79 13.57
CA LYS A 223 -11.81 -16.17 13.96
C LYS A 223 -11.06 -16.84 12.81
N CYS A 224 -9.87 -17.38 13.10
CA CYS A 224 -8.96 -18.00 12.11
C CYS A 224 -8.63 -17.07 10.93
N PRO A 225 -7.90 -15.96 11.17
CA PRO A 225 -7.51 -15.04 10.09
C PRO A 225 -6.59 -15.75 9.10
N THR A 226 -6.77 -15.49 7.80
CA THR A 226 -5.87 -15.98 6.74
C THR A 226 -4.98 -14.88 6.20
N LYS A 227 -5.35 -13.60 6.42
CA LYS A 227 -4.56 -12.44 6.03
C LYS A 227 -4.51 -11.44 7.18
N SER A 228 -3.34 -10.88 7.44
CA SER A 228 -3.14 -9.77 8.38
C SER A 228 -2.23 -8.70 7.79
N MET A 229 -2.36 -7.48 8.28
CA MET A 229 -1.56 -6.34 7.86
C MET A 229 -1.41 -5.31 8.96
N CYS A 230 -0.21 -4.72 9.02
CA CYS A 230 0.07 -3.55 9.82
C CYS A 230 -0.14 -2.27 8.99
N VAL A 231 -0.84 -1.30 9.57
CA VAL A 231 -0.94 0.09 9.08
C VAL A 231 -0.04 0.93 9.96
N CYS A 232 1.03 1.43 9.35
CA CYS A 232 2.07 2.17 10.04
C CYS A 232 1.68 3.62 10.26
N ASP A 233 2.05 4.15 11.42
CA ASP A 233 2.03 5.59 11.67
C ASP A 233 3.00 6.32 10.73
N GLU A 234 2.82 7.64 10.59
CA GLU A 234 3.74 8.48 9.83
C GLU A 234 5.18 8.28 10.31
N CYS A 235 6.11 8.25 9.35
CA CYS A 235 7.54 8.01 9.55
C CYS A 235 7.92 6.56 9.91
N PHE A 236 7.00 5.60 9.88
CA PHE A 236 7.30 4.18 10.06
C PHE A 236 7.00 3.35 8.79
N TYR A 237 7.80 2.30 8.56
CA TYR A 237 7.78 1.53 7.30
C TYR A 237 8.08 0.05 7.54
N GLY A 238 7.79 -0.77 6.51
CA GLY A 238 8.01 -2.21 6.52
C GLY A 238 6.71 -3.01 6.63
N THR A 239 6.81 -4.33 6.50
CA THR A 239 5.65 -5.24 6.62
C THR A 239 5.01 -5.13 8.00
N TYR A 240 5.84 -5.03 9.05
CA TYR A 240 5.44 -4.96 10.45
C TYR A 240 5.61 -3.55 11.04
N CYS A 241 5.87 -2.53 10.22
CA CYS A 241 6.17 -1.17 10.67
C CYS A 241 7.43 -1.06 11.54
N GLN A 242 8.39 -1.97 11.36
CA GLN A 242 9.59 -2.11 12.18
C GLN A 242 10.64 -1.00 11.97
N PHE A 243 10.60 -0.30 10.83
CA PHE A 243 11.57 0.73 10.50
C PHE A 243 11.02 2.13 10.83
N SER A 244 11.84 3.03 11.35
CA SER A 244 11.46 4.41 11.67
C SER A 244 12.45 5.44 11.12
N THR A 245 11.94 6.56 10.61
CA THR A 245 12.75 7.75 10.31
C THR A 245 12.94 8.69 11.49
N LYS A 246 12.34 8.40 12.66
CA LYS A 246 12.56 9.19 13.87
C LYS A 246 13.94 8.88 14.47
N GLY A 247 14.87 9.83 14.33
CA GLY A 247 16.17 9.79 15.02
C GLY A 247 17.31 9.07 14.28
N PHE A 248 17.05 8.46 13.12
CA PHE A 248 18.11 7.96 12.25
C PHE A 248 18.48 9.00 11.18
N ALA A 249 19.78 9.20 10.98
CA ALA A 249 20.32 9.61 9.69
C ALA A 249 20.13 8.42 8.73
N ILE A 250 18.90 8.23 8.25
CA ILE A 250 18.63 7.19 7.27
C ILE A 250 19.44 7.51 6.03
N SER A 251 20.15 6.51 5.54
CA SER A 251 20.79 6.56 4.24
C SER A 251 19.72 6.88 3.20
N VAL A 252 20.01 7.82 2.31
CA VAL A 252 19.03 8.36 1.35
C VAL A 252 18.36 7.24 0.55
N ASP A 253 19.08 6.15 0.28
CA ASP A 253 18.61 4.93 -0.38
C ASP A 253 17.36 4.28 0.28
N ALA A 254 17.27 4.22 1.60
CA ALA A 254 16.13 3.58 2.27
C ALA A 254 14.85 4.44 2.23
N ILE A 255 14.98 5.78 2.16
CA ILE A 255 13.84 6.69 1.96
C ILE A 255 13.47 6.78 0.47
N LEU A 256 14.48 6.80 -0.40
CA LEU A 256 14.28 6.96 -1.84
C LEU A 256 13.78 5.68 -2.49
N GLY A 257 14.24 4.51 -2.04
CA GLY A 257 13.86 3.20 -2.60
C GLY A 257 12.35 2.99 -2.65
N TYR A 258 11.63 3.43 -1.62
CA TYR A 258 10.16 3.32 -1.60
C TYR A 258 9.45 4.35 -2.50
N LYS A 259 10.14 5.40 -2.95
CA LYS A 259 9.59 6.44 -3.84
C LYS A 259 10.01 6.32 -5.30
N ILE A 260 10.99 5.47 -5.61
CA ILE A 260 11.47 5.22 -6.97
C ILE A 260 10.48 4.26 -7.66
N ARG A 261 9.96 4.67 -8.82
CA ARG A 261 9.06 3.84 -9.64
C ARG A 261 9.89 3.08 -10.70
N PRO A 262 10.20 1.79 -10.55
CA PRO A 262 11.22 1.11 -11.35
C PRO A 262 10.92 1.05 -12.85
N HIS A 263 9.64 0.98 -13.22
CA HIS A 263 9.22 0.92 -14.62
C HIS A 263 8.98 2.29 -15.28
N THR A 264 9.46 3.38 -14.66
CA THR A 264 9.34 4.72 -15.23
C THR A 264 10.71 5.36 -15.47
N ILE A 265 10.87 5.98 -16.63
CA ILE A 265 12.05 6.77 -17.02
C ILE A 265 12.31 7.89 -15.99
N PHE A 266 13.59 8.18 -15.71
CA PHE A 266 14.01 9.14 -14.70
C PHE A 266 13.35 10.53 -14.82
N THR A 267 13.09 10.98 -16.05
CA THR A 267 12.41 12.25 -16.34
C THR A 267 10.94 12.29 -15.89
N GLN A 268 10.31 11.14 -15.70
CA GLN A 268 8.92 11.00 -15.25
C GLN A 268 8.81 10.61 -13.77
N GLN A 269 9.93 10.37 -13.10
CA GLN A 269 9.97 10.13 -11.65
C GLN A 269 9.46 11.35 -10.86
N SER A 270 9.02 11.10 -9.63
CA SER A 270 8.53 12.15 -8.73
C SER A 270 9.59 13.23 -8.46
N MET A 271 9.15 14.46 -8.20
CA MET A 271 10.05 15.60 -7.94
C MET A 271 11.00 15.32 -6.77
N THR A 272 10.52 14.60 -5.74
CA THR A 272 11.33 14.19 -4.58
C THR A 272 12.50 13.29 -4.99
N VAL A 273 12.29 12.33 -5.90
CA VAL A 273 13.36 11.43 -6.38
C VAL A 273 14.42 12.22 -7.15
N LYS A 274 13.99 13.06 -8.10
CA LYS A 274 14.91 13.87 -8.92
C LYS A 274 15.83 14.76 -8.09
N VAL A 275 15.26 15.47 -7.12
CA VAL A 275 16.00 16.38 -6.23
C VAL A 275 17.00 15.59 -5.36
N SER A 276 16.56 14.47 -4.78
CA SER A 276 17.42 13.68 -3.89
C SER A 276 18.59 13.03 -4.63
N VAL A 277 18.36 12.45 -5.82
CA VAL A 277 19.45 11.91 -6.66
C VAL A 277 20.46 12.99 -7.04
N SER A 278 19.96 14.18 -7.39
CA SER A 278 20.82 15.32 -7.74
C SER A 278 21.69 15.76 -6.56
N ILE A 279 21.13 15.81 -5.34
CA ILE A 279 21.88 16.12 -4.11
C ILE A 279 22.95 15.06 -3.84
N VAL A 280 22.62 13.77 -3.92
CA VAL A 280 23.57 12.68 -3.67
C VAL A 280 24.72 12.71 -4.68
N MET A 281 24.42 12.93 -5.97
CA MET A 281 25.44 13.08 -7.01
C MET A 281 26.38 14.25 -6.71
N ILE A 282 25.85 15.39 -6.30
CA ILE A 282 26.67 16.57 -5.94
C ILE A 282 27.56 16.27 -4.72
N MET A 283 27.03 15.62 -3.68
CA MET A 283 27.80 15.28 -2.48
C MET A 283 28.94 14.30 -2.78
N PHE A 284 28.68 13.29 -3.62
CA PHE A 284 29.68 12.31 -4.03
C PHE A 284 30.82 12.98 -4.81
N ILE A 285 30.47 13.86 -5.77
CA ILE A 285 31.44 14.66 -6.52
C ILE A 285 32.31 15.48 -5.55
N ILE A 286 31.72 16.25 -4.64
CA ILE A 286 32.51 17.10 -3.72
C ILE A 286 33.50 16.26 -2.88
N GLY A 287 33.11 15.06 -2.44
CA GLY A 287 33.94 14.16 -1.65
C GLY A 287 35.18 13.66 -2.40
N ASP A 288 35.00 13.10 -3.59
CA ASP A 288 36.10 12.59 -4.43
C ASP A 288 37.13 13.68 -4.75
N TRP A 289 36.62 14.88 -4.94
CA TRP A 289 37.38 16.05 -5.28
C TRP A 289 38.22 16.62 -4.14
N LEU A 290 37.68 16.61 -2.92
CA LEU A 290 38.46 16.93 -1.72
C LEU A 290 39.60 15.93 -1.54
N ASN A 291 39.35 14.64 -1.76
CA ASN A 291 40.38 13.59 -1.67
C ASN A 291 41.49 13.80 -2.71
N ALA A 292 41.12 14.12 -3.96
CA ALA A 292 42.09 14.44 -5.02
C ALA A 292 42.95 15.67 -4.68
N CYS A 293 42.33 16.74 -4.15
CA CYS A 293 43.05 17.95 -3.74
C CYS A 293 44.06 17.67 -2.63
N VAL A 294 43.67 16.86 -1.63
CA VAL A 294 44.55 16.44 -0.53
C VAL A 294 45.71 15.57 -1.03
N ALA A 295 45.46 14.65 -1.96
CA ALA A 295 46.51 13.82 -2.55
C ALA A 295 47.54 14.65 -3.31
N ILE A 296 47.08 15.62 -4.10
CA ILE A 296 47.94 16.55 -4.83
C ILE A 296 48.78 17.38 -3.85
N GLU A 297 48.18 17.95 -2.80
CA GLU A 297 48.89 18.72 -1.78
C GLU A 297 50.01 17.88 -1.10
N ARG A 298 49.72 16.61 -0.78
CA ARG A 298 50.71 15.69 -0.19
C ARG A 298 51.88 15.42 -1.12
N ILE A 299 51.62 15.18 -2.41
CA ILE A 299 52.67 14.97 -3.42
C ILE A 299 53.54 16.23 -3.56
N PHE A 300 52.93 17.41 -3.61
CA PHE A 300 53.67 18.68 -3.69
C PHE A 300 54.54 18.94 -2.46
N THR A 301 54.04 18.62 -1.26
CA THR A 301 54.75 18.80 0.00
C THR A 301 55.97 17.87 0.08
N VAL A 302 55.82 16.61 -0.36
CA VAL A 302 56.93 15.64 -0.45
C VAL A 302 57.95 16.04 -1.51
N SER A 303 57.50 16.51 -2.67
CA SER A 303 58.39 16.84 -3.80
C SER A 303 59.23 18.09 -3.59
N LYS A 304 58.76 19.08 -2.80
CA LYS A 304 59.44 20.38 -2.70
C LYS A 304 60.05 20.71 -1.34
N GLY A 305 59.74 19.95 -0.29
CA GLY A 305 60.17 20.27 1.07
C GLY A 305 59.65 21.65 1.57
N ALA A 306 60.06 22.04 2.78
CA ALA A 306 59.43 23.13 3.56
C ALA A 306 59.62 24.58 3.04
N ASN A 307 60.30 24.81 1.92
CA ASN A 307 60.58 26.16 1.40
C ASN A 307 59.76 26.46 0.15
N PHE A 308 58.49 26.85 0.34
CA PHE A 308 57.60 27.15 -0.79
C PHE A 308 56.81 28.46 -0.66
N ASP A 309 57.03 29.37 -1.62
CA ASP A 309 56.46 30.71 -1.72
C ASP A 309 54.91 30.69 -1.83
N LYS A 310 54.26 31.57 -1.06
CA LYS A 310 52.81 31.56 -0.78
C LYS A 310 51.97 32.03 -1.96
N ASN A 311 52.50 32.94 -2.79
CA ASN A 311 51.77 33.48 -3.95
C ASN A 311 51.71 32.49 -5.13
N LYS A 312 52.78 31.73 -5.34
CA LYS A 312 52.85 30.69 -6.39
C LYS A 312 51.89 29.52 -6.11
N ARG A 313 51.64 29.20 -4.83
CA ARG A 313 50.65 28.19 -4.40
C ARG A 313 49.22 28.54 -4.83
N ARG A 314 48.78 29.79 -4.65
CA ARG A 314 47.40 30.19 -5.02
C ARG A 314 47.14 30.10 -6.52
N SER A 315 48.14 30.41 -7.36
CA SER A 315 47.97 30.34 -8.81
C SER A 315 47.88 28.90 -9.31
N ILE A 316 48.69 28.00 -8.76
CA ILE A 316 48.70 26.58 -9.12
C ILE A 316 47.40 25.91 -8.66
N ALA A 317 46.94 26.20 -7.43
CA ALA A 317 45.67 25.67 -6.92
C ALA A 317 44.49 26.04 -7.82
N LYS A 318 44.40 27.30 -8.29
CA LYS A 318 43.35 27.73 -9.22
C LYS A 318 43.38 26.95 -10.54
N TRP A 319 44.57 26.71 -11.08
CA TRP A 319 44.74 25.96 -12.33
C TRP A 319 44.34 24.50 -12.20
N ILE A 320 44.73 23.87 -11.08
CA ILE A 320 44.38 22.48 -10.78
C ILE A 320 42.87 22.32 -10.58
N ILE A 321 42.20 23.24 -9.86
CA ILE A 321 40.75 23.21 -9.70
C ILE A 321 40.04 23.23 -11.06
N VAL A 322 40.46 24.11 -11.99
CA VAL A 322 39.84 24.22 -13.32
C VAL A 322 40.06 22.96 -14.15
N VAL A 323 41.28 22.43 -14.19
CA VAL A 323 41.61 21.22 -15.00
C VAL A 323 40.78 20.02 -14.54
N VAL A 324 40.66 19.82 -13.24
CA VAL A 324 39.94 18.66 -12.75
C VAL A 324 38.42 18.83 -12.96
N ILE A 325 37.86 20.07 -13.01
CA ILE A 325 36.43 20.33 -13.30
C ILE A 325 36.10 19.87 -14.72
N VAL A 326 37.00 20.17 -15.66
CA VAL A 326 36.87 19.77 -17.06
C VAL A 326 36.99 18.26 -17.22
N LEU A 327 37.95 17.62 -16.55
CA LEU A 327 38.14 16.16 -16.66
C LEU A 327 36.98 15.38 -16.05
N THR A 328 36.47 15.79 -14.89
CA THR A 328 35.37 15.07 -14.22
C THR A 328 34.03 15.22 -14.90
N THR A 329 33.71 16.41 -15.43
CA THR A 329 32.51 16.58 -16.26
C THR A 329 32.55 15.69 -17.49
N SER A 330 33.73 15.50 -18.11
CA SER A 330 33.88 14.59 -19.24
C SER A 330 33.75 13.10 -18.89
N SER A 331 34.23 12.68 -17.72
CA SER A 331 34.17 11.27 -17.28
C SER A 331 32.79 10.82 -16.81
N ILE A 332 31.99 11.75 -16.26
CA ILE A 332 30.69 11.42 -15.65
C ILE A 332 29.55 11.42 -16.68
N ILE A 333 29.69 12.06 -17.85
CA ILE A 333 28.62 12.12 -18.86
C ILE A 333 28.20 10.73 -19.37
N HIS A 334 29.10 9.75 -19.36
CA HIS A 334 28.81 8.40 -19.86
C HIS A 334 27.92 7.57 -18.93
N ASP A 335 28.09 7.71 -17.62
CA ASP A 335 27.48 6.84 -16.61
C ASP A 335 25.93 6.94 -16.51
N PRO A 336 25.31 8.14 -16.48
CA PRO A 336 23.85 8.25 -16.43
C PRO A 336 23.16 7.81 -17.72
N ILE A 337 23.90 7.68 -18.84
CA ILE A 337 23.36 7.22 -20.12
C ILE A 337 23.23 5.68 -20.16
N HIS A 338 24.04 4.95 -19.39
CA HIS A 338 24.14 3.49 -19.48
C HIS A 338 23.72 2.72 -18.22
N ARG A 339 23.32 3.40 -17.15
CA ARG A 339 22.92 2.74 -15.91
C ARG A 339 21.49 2.20 -15.98
N HIS A 340 21.36 0.88 -15.87
CA HIS A 340 20.07 0.19 -15.75
C HIS A 340 19.81 -0.18 -14.28
N LEU A 341 18.56 -0.05 -13.84
CA LEU A 341 18.11 -0.43 -12.49
C LEU A 341 17.93 -1.95 -12.42
N VAL A 342 18.33 -2.57 -11.30
CA VAL A 342 18.17 -4.01 -11.05
C VAL A 342 16.96 -4.23 -10.13
N ASP A 343 16.09 -5.16 -10.52
CA ASP A 343 14.82 -5.45 -9.83
C ASP A 343 14.96 -6.70 -8.95
N ASP A 344 14.68 -6.56 -7.65
CA ASP A 344 14.67 -7.66 -6.67
C ASP A 344 13.24 -8.14 -6.44
N THR A 345 12.95 -9.32 -6.99
CA THR A 345 11.59 -9.89 -7.07
C THR A 345 11.05 -10.41 -5.75
N GLU A 346 11.92 -10.76 -4.77
CA GLU A 346 11.47 -11.30 -3.48
C GLU A 346 10.97 -10.19 -2.54
N ASP A 347 11.69 -9.07 -2.47
CA ASP A 347 11.39 -7.96 -1.56
C ASP A 347 10.61 -6.80 -2.22
N GLN A 348 10.35 -6.89 -3.53
CA GLN A 348 9.81 -5.79 -4.36
C GLN A 348 10.61 -4.50 -4.18
N ARG A 349 11.94 -4.61 -4.22
CA ARG A 349 12.88 -3.48 -4.08
C ARG A 349 13.75 -3.39 -5.31
N THR A 350 14.15 -2.18 -5.68
CA THR A 350 15.11 -1.94 -6.77
C THR A 350 16.37 -1.28 -6.22
N TRP A 351 17.53 -1.76 -6.69
CA TRP A 351 18.86 -1.32 -6.28
C TRP A 351 19.54 -0.45 -7.34
#